data_AF-A0A1F8BZ57-F1
#
_entry.id   AF-A0A1F8BZ57-F1
#
_cell.length_a   1.000
_cell.length_b   1.000
_cell.length_c   1.000
_cell.angle_alpha   90.00
_cell.angle_beta   90.00
_cell.angle_gamma   90.00
#
_symmetry.space_group_name_H-M   'P 1'
#
loop_
_entity.id
_entity.type
_entity.pdbx_description
1 polymer ?
#
loop_
_entity_poly.entity_id
_entity_poly.type
_entity_poly.pdbx_seq_one_letter_code
_entity_poly.pdbx_strand_id
1 'polypeptide(L)' 'MALVWDYDPGELAKTESGRIKILERQINYGPGEGEKIKATDVKKYWNKLSLFPERQRLMELLIWGKTRS' A
#
# COMPACT_ATOMS: atom_id res chain seq x y z
N MET A 1 6.73 -9.72 -12.76
CA MET A 1 6.97 -8.28 -12.52
C MET A 1 5.89 -7.50 -13.26
N ALA A 2 4.84 -7.06 -12.55
CA ALA A 2 3.65 -6.44 -13.15
C ALA A 2 3.18 -5.21 -12.34
N LEU A 3 4.08 -4.55 -11.60
CA LEU A 3 3.65 -3.74 -10.44
C LEU A 3 3.73 -2.23 -10.58
N VAL A 4 4.41 -1.72 -11.59
CA VAL A 4 4.28 -0.32 -12.01
C VAL A 4 4.58 -0.26 -13.51
N TRP A 5 3.65 -0.75 -14.34
CA TRP A 5 3.90 -0.93 -15.78
C TRP A 5 4.39 0.34 -16.50
N ASP A 6 4.05 1.53 -15.97
CA ASP A 6 4.37 2.82 -16.59
C ASP A 6 5.42 3.67 -15.84
N TYR A 7 5.95 3.22 -14.68
CA TYR A 7 6.88 4.05 -13.90
C TYR A 7 8.05 3.24 -13.31
N ASP A 8 9.22 3.87 -13.26
CA ASP A 8 10.36 3.38 -12.49
C ASP A 8 10.08 3.52 -10.97
N PRO A 9 9.97 2.41 -10.22
CA PRO A 9 9.74 2.46 -8.79
C PRO A 9 10.83 3.20 -8.01
N GLY A 10 12.08 3.18 -8.49
CA GLY A 10 13.21 3.87 -7.87
C GLY A 10 13.07 5.39 -7.95
N GLU A 11 12.65 5.90 -9.11
CA GLU A 11 12.35 7.32 -9.29
C GLU A 11 11.11 7.73 -8.50
N LEU A 12 10.07 6.91 -8.53
CA LEU A 12 8.82 7.18 -7.82
C LEU A 12 9.03 7.20 -6.29
N ALA A 13 9.91 6.35 -5.76
CA ALA A 13 10.24 6.31 -4.34
C ALA A 13 11.03 7.54 -3.84
N LYS A 14 11.50 8.44 -4.71
CA LYS A 14 12.20 9.66 -4.28
C LYS A 14 11.28 10.65 -3.57
N THR A 15 10.00 10.69 -3.96
CA THR A 15 9.01 11.61 -3.39
C THR A 15 8.09 10.90 -2.40
N GLU A 16 7.52 11.65 -1.44
CA GLU A 16 6.54 11.08 -0.50
C GLU A 16 5.27 10.59 -1.23
N SER A 17 4.77 11.36 -2.18
CA SER A 17 3.58 11.01 -2.98
C SER A 17 3.80 9.73 -3.78
N GLY A 18 4.99 9.53 -4.35
CA GLY A 18 5.31 8.32 -5.07
C GLY A 18 5.44 7.09 -4.15
N ARG A 19 6.02 7.23 -2.94
CA ARG A 19 6.00 6.16 -1.93
C ARG A 19 4.58 5.76 -1.53
N ILE A 20 3.69 6.75 -1.35
CA ILE A 20 2.27 6.49 -1.06
C ILE A 20 1.62 5.72 -2.21
N LYS A 21 1.88 6.13 -3.47
CA LYS A 21 1.34 5.46 -4.66
C LYS A 21 1.84 4.01 -4.80
N ILE A 22 3.11 3.75 -4.49
CA ILE A 22 3.66 2.38 -4.47
C ILE A 22 2.96 1.55 -3.41
N LEU A 23 2.85 2.08 -2.18
CA LEU A 23 2.21 1.39 -1.06
C LEU A 23 0.75 1.05 -1.35
N GLU A 24 0.00 2.00 -1.92
CA GLU A 24 -1.37 1.82 -2.37
C GLU A 24 -1.48 0.67 -3.40
N ARG A 25 -0.59 0.65 -4.40
CA ARG A 25 -0.57 -0.38 -5.44
C ARG A 25 -0.26 -1.76 -4.86
N GLN A 26 0.73 -1.85 -3.97
CA GLN A 26 1.09 -3.10 -3.29
C GLN A 26 -0.08 -3.65 -2.47
N ILE A 27 -0.85 -2.79 -1.78
CA ILE A 27 -2.00 -3.25 -1.00
C ILE A 27 -3.16 -3.67 -1.91
N ASN A 28 -3.43 -2.91 -2.97
CA ASN A 28 -4.59 -3.16 -3.83
C ASN A 28 -4.41 -4.38 -4.74
N TYR A 29 -3.23 -4.51 -5.34
CA TYR A 29 -2.92 -5.52 -6.36
C TYR A 29 -2.03 -6.66 -5.87
N GLY A 30 -1.49 -6.54 -4.65
CA GLY A 30 -0.54 -7.48 -4.08
C GLY A 30 0.90 -6.96 -4.18
N PRO A 31 1.77 -7.26 -3.19
CA PRO A 31 3.18 -6.93 -3.27
C PRO A 31 3.89 -7.79 -4.32
N GLY A 32 5.12 -7.41 -4.68
CA GLY A 32 5.97 -8.25 -5.51
C GLY A 32 6.27 -9.60 -4.84
N GLU A 33 6.71 -10.58 -5.61
CA GLU A 33 7.10 -11.88 -5.09
C GLU A 33 8.19 -11.72 -4.02
N GLY A 34 7.93 -12.26 -2.81
CA GLY A 34 8.85 -12.16 -1.66
C GLY A 34 8.85 -10.80 -0.95
N GLU A 35 8.15 -9.79 -1.44
CA GLU A 35 8.08 -8.47 -0.80
C GLU A 35 7.06 -8.46 0.34
N LYS A 36 7.42 -7.77 1.43
CA LYS A 36 6.55 -7.57 2.59
C LYS A 36 6.22 -6.10 2.76
N ILE A 37 4.97 -5.82 3.07
CA ILE A 37 4.49 -4.48 3.38
C ILE A 37 4.73 -4.19 4.86
N LYS A 38 5.40 -3.08 5.17
CA LYS A 38 5.65 -2.66 6.56
C LYS A 38 4.38 -2.05 7.14
N ALA A 39 3.87 -2.63 8.24
CA ALA A 39 2.67 -2.13 8.91
C ALA A 39 2.79 -0.67 9.38
N THR A 40 4.00 -0.21 9.71
CA THR A 40 4.27 1.19 10.10
C THR A 40 3.99 2.17 8.97
N ASP A 41 4.30 1.81 7.73
CA ASP A 41 4.08 2.67 6.56
C ASP A 41 2.59 2.76 6.25
N VAL A 42 1.87 1.64 6.37
CA VAL A 42 0.40 1.60 6.23
C VAL A 42 -0.27 2.49 7.27
N LYS A 43 0.15 2.42 8.54
CA LYS A 43 -0.37 3.28 9.62
C LYS A 43 -0.06 4.76 9.35
N LYS A 44 1.17 5.07 8.93
CA LYS A 44 1.64 6.44 8.68
C LYS A 44 0.84 7.12 7.56
N TYR A 45 0.56 6.38 6.49
CA TYR A 45 -0.09 6.92 5.29
C TYR A 45 -1.58 6.58 5.18
N TRP A 46 -2.19 5.98 6.20
CA TRP A 46 -3.56 5.46 6.17
C TRP A 46 -4.58 6.41 5.54
N ASN A 47 -4.60 7.66 5.99
CA ASN A 47 -5.55 8.68 5.53
C ASN A 47 -5.28 9.21 4.11
N LYS A 48 -4.15 8.81 3.50
CA LYS A 48 -3.73 9.22 2.15
C LYS A 48 -3.86 8.09 1.13
N LEU A 49 -4.16 6.86 1.55
CA LEU A 49 -4.24 5.69 0.67
C LEU A 49 -5.65 5.56 0.07
N SER A 50 -5.74 5.41 -1.25
CA SER A 50 -6.98 5.04 -1.94
C SER A 50 -7.05 3.52 -2.10
N LEU A 51 -7.58 2.84 -1.09
CA LEU A 51 -7.65 1.39 -1.05
C LEU A 51 -9.00 0.88 -1.57
N PHE A 52 -9.00 -0.28 -2.22
CA PHE A 52 -10.24 -0.99 -2.50
C PHE A 52 -10.93 -1.38 -1.19
N PRO A 53 -12.27 -1.31 -1.10
CA PRO A 53 -12.98 -1.50 0.17
C PRO A 53 -12.62 -2.80 0.91
N GLU A 54 -12.47 -3.91 0.19
CA GLU A 54 -12.08 -5.20 0.79
C GLU A 54 -10.65 -5.21 1.31
N ARG A 55 -9.73 -4.57 0.56
CA ARG A 55 -8.32 -4.45 0.95
C ARG A 55 -8.17 -3.54 2.16
N GLN A 56 -8.94 -2.45 2.21
CA GLN A 56 -9.01 -1.58 3.38
C GLN A 56 -9.46 -2.35 4.62
N ARG A 57 -10.59 -3.07 4.54
CA ARG A 57 -11.12 -3.86 5.67
C ARG A 57 -10.14 -4.94 6.13
N LEU A 58 -9.46 -5.61 5.20
CA LEU A 58 -8.41 -6.58 5.54
C LEU A 58 -7.26 -5.91 6.29
N MET A 59 -6.75 -4.79 5.79
CA MET A 59 -5.70 -4.05 6.48
C MET A 59 -6.17 -3.57 7.86
N GLU A 60 -7.43 -3.17 8.00
CA GLU A 60 -7.98 -2.75 9.29
C GLU A 60 -7.96 -3.87 10.32
N LEU A 61 -8.39 -5.07 9.92
CA LEU A 61 -8.34 -6.27 10.74
C LEU A 61 -6.90 -6.62 11.13
N LEU A 62 -5.96 -6.59 10.18
CA LEU A 62 -4.56 -6.94 10.45
C LEU A 62 -3.84 -5.91 11.35
N ILE A 63 -4.20 -4.63 11.23
CA ILE A 63 -3.49 -3.55 11.92
C ILE A 63 -4.10 -3.23 13.29
N TRP A 64 -5.44 -3.24 13.39
CA TRP A 64 -6.17 -2.82 14.59
C TRP A 64 -7.04 -3.93 15.20
N GLY A 65 -7.06 -5.14 14.61
CA GLY A 65 -7.85 -6.27 15.12
C GLY A 65 -9.36 -6.14 14.93
N LYS A 66 -9.82 -5.10 14.22
CA LYS A 66 -11.23 -4.81 13.95
C LYS A 66 -11.38 -3.97 12.70
N THR A 67 -12.48 -4.15 11.97
CA THR A 67 -12.88 -3.23 10.89
C THR A 67 -13.35 -1.91 11.49
N ARG A 68 -13.02 -0.81 10.81
CA ARG A 68 -13.44 0.56 11.13
C ARG A 68 -14.34 1.03 10.00
N SER A 69 -15.60 0.57 10.01
CA SER A 69 -16.64 1.05 9.08
C SER A 69 -17.04 2.49 9.38
#